data_AF-A0AAV0BHV8-F1
#
_entry.id   AF-A0AAV0BHV8-F1
#
_cell.length_a   1.000
_cell.length_b   1.000
_cell.length_c   1.000
_cell.angle_alpha   90.00
_cell.angle_beta   90.00
_cell.angle_gamma   90.00
#
_symmetry.space_group_name_H-M   'P 1'
#
loop_
_entity.id
_entity.type
_entity.pdbx_description
1 polymer ?
#
loop_
_entity_poly.entity_id
_entity_poly.type
_entity_poly.pdbx_seq_one_letter_code
_entity_poly.pdbx_strand_id
1 'polypeptide(L)'
;MGKFANKNLDDLSQKGIRIHHAGLEQLDRKQGEESFLTGRIKVLCTTSTLSVGVNFPARCVIIRGTRSFKGANPKSTDGFEDYSELDLAQMKGRAGRPQFDTEGVAVIMTSQADKV
;
A
#
# COMPACT_ATOMS: atom_id res chain seq x y z
N MET A 1 -8.42 -19.38 5.03
CA MET A 1 -7.42 -18.42 4.50
C MET A 1 -6.25 -19.21 3.98
N GLY A 2 -5.73 -18.88 2.79
CA GLY A 2 -4.54 -19.57 2.30
C GLY A 2 -3.34 -19.25 3.18
N LYS A 3 -2.57 -20.28 3.49
CA LYS A 3 -1.47 -20.22 4.46
C LYS A 3 -0.23 -19.66 3.76
N PHE A 4 0.42 -18.67 4.34
CA PHE A 4 1.74 -18.26 3.84
C PHE A 4 2.77 -19.33 4.17
N ALA A 5 3.74 -19.54 3.28
CA ALA A 5 4.93 -20.34 3.60
C ALA A 5 5.74 -19.70 4.75
N ASN A 6 5.75 -18.36 4.81
CA ASN A 6 6.38 -17.60 5.88
C ASN A 6 5.45 -17.52 7.12
N LYS A 7 5.90 -18.10 8.24
CA LYS A 7 5.14 -18.14 9.51
C LYS A 7 4.76 -16.76 10.04
N ASN A 8 5.66 -15.78 9.94
CA ASN A 8 5.40 -14.42 10.45
C ASN A 8 4.27 -13.74 9.65
N LEU A 9 4.20 -13.99 8.34
CA LEU A 9 3.12 -13.48 7.50
C LEU A 9 1.80 -14.21 7.77
N ASP A 10 1.85 -15.50 8.11
CA ASP A 10 0.67 -16.28 8.49
C ASP A 10 0.06 -15.76 9.81
N ASP A 11 0.89 -15.44 10.80
CA ASP A 11 0.44 -14.88 12.09
C ASP A 11 -0.25 -13.51 11.91
N LEU A 12 0.28 -12.65 11.04
CA LEU A 12 -0.38 -11.37 10.68
C LEU A 12 -1.72 -11.62 9.99
N SER A 13 -1.78 -12.64 9.14
CA SER A 13 -2.98 -13.01 8.41
C SER A 13 -4.09 -13.39 9.39
N GLN A 14 -3.80 -14.21 10.39
CA GLN A 14 -4.77 -14.59 11.42
C GLN A 14 -5.34 -13.38 12.19
N LYS A 15 -4.59 -12.27 12.24
CA LYS A 15 -5.02 -10.99 12.82
C LYS A 15 -5.75 -10.06 11.83
N GLY A 16 -6.01 -10.51 10.61
CA GLY A 16 -6.71 -9.73 9.57
C GLY A 16 -5.81 -8.76 8.81
N ILE A 17 -4.48 -8.98 8.82
CA ILE A 17 -3.47 -8.15 8.15
C ILE A 17 -2.73 -8.97 7.10
N ARG A 18 -2.60 -8.47 5.87
CA ARG A 18 -1.78 -9.08 4.81
C ARG A 18 -0.70 -8.12 4.31
N ILE A 19 0.37 -8.68 3.77
CA ILE A 19 1.45 -7.96 3.10
C ILE A 19 1.38 -8.22 1.60
N HIS A 20 1.66 -7.21 0.77
CA HIS A 20 1.71 -7.32 -0.68
C HIS A 20 2.93 -6.56 -1.26
N HIS A 21 3.87 -7.30 -1.84
CA HIS A 21 5.01 -6.71 -2.55
C HIS A 21 5.52 -7.68 -3.62
N ALA A 22 6.33 -7.17 -4.56
CA ALA A 22 6.85 -7.94 -5.69
C ALA A 22 7.68 -9.17 -5.30
N GLY A 23 8.34 -9.15 -4.13
CA GLY A 23 9.09 -10.29 -3.60
C GLY A 23 8.26 -11.46 -3.04
N LEU A 24 6.92 -11.41 -3.07
CA LEU A 24 6.06 -12.54 -2.71
C LEU A 24 5.76 -13.41 -3.94
N GLU A 25 5.51 -14.69 -3.72
CA GLU A 25 5.02 -15.58 -4.77
C GLU A 25 3.72 -15.04 -5.40
N GLN A 26 3.53 -15.29 -6.69
CA GLN A 26 2.35 -14.79 -7.40
C GLN A 26 1.05 -15.32 -6.78
N LEU A 27 1.05 -16.58 -6.33
CA LEU A 27 -0.10 -17.22 -5.69
C LEU A 27 -0.47 -16.50 -4.39
N ASP A 28 0.52 -16.22 -3.53
CA ASP A 28 0.34 -15.49 -2.27
C ASP A 28 -0.22 -14.08 -2.49
N ARG A 29 0.29 -13.37 -3.50
CA ARG A 29 -0.23 -12.04 -3.87
C ARG A 29 -1.71 -12.10 -4.27
N LYS A 30 -2.07 -13.02 -5.17
CA LYS A 30 -3.47 -13.19 -5.63
C LYS A 30 -4.41 -13.55 -4.48
N GLN A 31 -3.99 -14.45 -3.59
CA GLN A 31 -4.81 -14.83 -2.43
C GLN A 31 -4.98 -13.66 -1.44
N GLY A 32 -3.95 -12.85 -1.24
CA GLY A 32 -4.01 -11.64 -0.42
C GLY A 32 -4.98 -10.61 -1.00
N GLU A 33 -4.91 -10.37 -2.31
CA GLU A 33 -5.82 -9.50 -3.05
C GLU A 33 -7.28 -9.95 -2.92
N GLU A 34 -7.56 -11.23 -3.22
CA GLU A 34 -8.91 -11.81 -3.12
C GLU A 34 -9.45 -11.73 -1.67
N SER A 35 -8.61 -12.04 -0.69
CA SER A 35 -9.01 -12.02 0.73
C SER A 35 -9.34 -10.60 1.22
N PHE A 36 -8.68 -9.57 0.67
CA PHE A 36 -9.00 -8.18 0.98
C PHE A 36 -10.28 -7.72 0.27
N LEU A 37 -10.44 -8.03 -1.02
CA LEU A 37 -11.65 -7.67 -1.79
C LEU A 37 -12.91 -8.33 -1.23
N THR A 38 -12.79 -9.55 -0.71
CA THR A 38 -13.90 -10.27 -0.04
C THR A 38 -14.12 -9.84 1.42
N GLY A 39 -13.32 -8.90 1.95
CA GLY A 39 -13.45 -8.39 3.31
C GLY A 39 -12.97 -9.35 4.42
N ARG A 40 -12.36 -10.49 4.07
CA ARG A 40 -11.74 -11.41 5.05
C ARG A 40 -10.52 -10.80 5.72
N ILE A 41 -9.80 -9.94 5.00
CA ILE A 41 -8.67 -9.15 5.49
C ILE A 41 -9.10 -7.69 5.53
N LYS A 42 -8.84 -7.04 6.66
CA LYS A 42 -9.23 -5.64 6.89
C LYS A 42 -8.11 -4.66 6.51
N VAL A 43 -6.86 -5.11 6.59
CA VAL A 43 -5.68 -4.28 6.33
C VAL A 43 -4.75 -4.99 5.36
N LEU A 44 -4.43 -4.31 4.25
CA LEU A 44 -3.39 -4.75 3.31
C LEU A 44 -2.26 -3.73 3.32
N CYS A 45 -1.06 -4.15 3.70
CA CYS A 45 0.15 -3.32 3.66
C CYS A 45 0.89 -3.60 2.35
N THR A 46 1.18 -2.55 1.58
CA THR A 46 1.67 -2.70 0.20
C THR A 46 2.88 -1.81 -0.06
N THR A 47 3.73 -2.19 -1.02
CA THR A 47 4.69 -1.25 -1.62
C THR A 47 3.99 -0.31 -2.60
N SER A 48 4.64 0.81 -2.95
CA SER A 48 4.08 1.80 -3.88
C SER A 48 3.74 1.22 -5.25
N THR A 49 4.40 0.14 -5.67
CA THR A 49 4.12 -0.55 -6.94
C THR A 49 2.67 -1.00 -7.11
N LEU A 50 1.92 -1.23 -6.03
CA LEU A 50 0.50 -1.60 -6.13
C LEU A 50 -0.38 -0.43 -6.60
N SER A 51 0.05 0.82 -6.40
CA SER A 51 -0.74 1.97 -6.84
C SER A 51 -0.84 2.06 -8.36
N VAL A 52 0.10 1.41 -9.08
CA VAL A 52 0.18 1.41 -10.54
C VAL A 52 -0.24 0.03 -11.08
N GLY A 53 -1.18 0.01 -12.02
CA GLY A 53 -1.45 -1.18 -12.83
C GLY A 53 -2.44 -2.21 -12.30
N VAL A 54 -3.09 -1.99 -11.15
CA VAL A 54 -4.19 -2.86 -10.66
C VAL A 54 -5.37 -2.04 -10.14
N ASN A 55 -6.60 -2.50 -10.39
CA ASN A 55 -7.81 -1.85 -9.87
C ASN A 55 -8.13 -2.37 -8.47
N PHE A 56 -7.52 -1.76 -7.46
CA PHE A 56 -7.61 -2.23 -6.08
C PHE A 56 -8.06 -1.10 -5.13
N PRO A 57 -9.37 -0.77 -5.11
CA PRO A 57 -9.89 0.30 -4.27
C PRO A 57 -10.05 -0.13 -2.81
N ALA A 58 -9.83 0.79 -1.87
CA ALA A 58 -9.98 0.59 -0.44
C ALA A 58 -10.73 1.77 0.17
N ARG A 59 -11.57 1.55 1.18
CA ARG A 59 -12.29 2.63 1.88
C ARG A 59 -11.33 3.71 2.41
N CYS A 60 -10.20 3.27 2.97
CA CYS A 60 -9.16 4.12 3.52
C CYS A 60 -7.79 3.72 2.95
N VAL A 61 -7.00 4.71 2.57
CA VAL A 61 -5.60 4.54 2.15
C VAL A 61 -4.71 5.37 3.07
N ILE A 62 -3.67 4.73 3.61
CA ILE A 62 -2.66 5.39 4.44
C ILE A 62 -1.34 5.38 3.68
N ILE A 63 -0.84 6.56 3.32
CA ILE A 63 0.48 6.76 2.74
C ILE A 63 1.43 7.04 3.90
N ARG A 64 2.22 6.03 4.28
CA ARG A 64 3.18 6.12 5.38
C ARG A 64 4.54 6.61 4.86
N GLY A 65 4.81 7.89 5.09
CA GLY A 65 6.01 8.56 4.60
C GLY A 65 5.86 9.00 3.15
N THR A 66 6.45 10.14 2.80
CA THR A 66 6.37 10.73 1.45
C THR A 66 7.69 10.69 0.69
N ARG A 67 8.70 9.98 1.19
CA ARG A 67 10.02 9.84 0.57
C ARG A 67 10.29 8.40 0.16
N SER A 68 10.93 8.22 -0.98
CA SER A 68 11.37 6.93 -1.50
C SER A 68 12.85 6.94 -1.82
N PHE A 69 13.52 5.82 -1.60
CA PHE A 69 14.92 5.68 -1.94
C PHE A 69 15.09 5.61 -3.46
N LYS A 70 15.86 6.54 -4.02
CA LYS A 70 16.23 6.61 -5.44
C LYS A 70 17.71 6.30 -5.67
N GLY A 71 18.46 5.99 -4.61
CA GLY A 71 19.90 5.83 -4.68
C GLY A 71 20.64 7.17 -4.61
N ALA A 72 21.96 7.10 -4.49
CA ALA A 72 22.80 8.30 -4.45
C ALA A 72 22.60 9.12 -5.73
N ASN A 73 22.24 10.38 -5.57
CA ASN A 73 22.03 11.29 -6.68
C ASN A 73 22.38 12.73 -6.28
N PRO A 74 22.54 13.66 -7.24
CA PRO A 74 22.94 15.04 -6.93
C PRO A 74 21.92 15.84 -6.10
N LYS A 75 20.68 15.35 -5.97
CA LYS A 75 19.58 16.04 -5.27
C LYS A 75 19.43 15.62 -3.81
N SER A 76 19.98 14.48 -3.41
CA SER A 76 19.84 13.96 -2.05
C SER A 76 21.12 13.29 -1.57
N THR A 77 21.60 13.70 -0.40
CA THR A 77 22.80 13.13 0.24
C THR A 77 22.52 11.79 0.90
N ASP A 78 21.27 11.54 1.31
CA ASP A 78 20.80 10.28 1.90
C ASP A 78 20.22 9.30 0.84
N GLY A 79 20.11 9.72 -0.42
CA GLY A 79 19.53 8.95 -1.52
C GLY A 79 18.00 8.85 -1.50
N PHE A 80 17.33 9.61 -0.64
CA PHE A 80 15.87 9.66 -0.55
C PHE A 80 15.32 10.92 -1.22
N GLU A 81 14.35 10.74 -2.11
CA GLU A 81 13.63 11.83 -2.77
C GLU A 81 12.14 11.75 -2.42
N ASP A 82 11.46 12.90 -2.42
CA ASP A 82 10.02 12.95 -2.28
C ASP A 82 9.33 12.21 -3.43
N TYR A 83 8.18 11.61 -3.11
CA TYR A 83 7.27 11.11 -4.13
C TYR A 83 6.80 12.27 -5.00
N SER A 84 6.69 11.99 -6.31
CA SER A 84 6.08 12.96 -7.22
C SER A 84 4.59 13.16 -6.87
N GLU A 85 4.02 14.29 -7.29
CA GLU A 85 2.58 14.53 -7.16
C GLU A 85 1.77 13.42 -7.84
N LEU A 86 2.27 12.88 -8.96
CA LEU A 86 1.64 11.76 -9.66
C LEU A 86 1.66 10.49 -8.82
N ASP A 87 2.78 10.14 -8.19
CA ASP A 87 2.87 8.95 -7.33
C ASP A 87 1.89 9.04 -6.15
N LEU A 88 1.85 10.20 -5.48
CA LEU A 88 0.89 10.48 -4.41
C LEU A 88 -0.56 10.45 -4.93
N ALA A 89 -0.80 10.97 -6.13
CA ALA A 89 -2.12 10.93 -6.76
C ALA A 89 -2.57 9.50 -7.10
N GLN A 90 -1.67 8.65 -7.59
CA GLN A 90 -1.96 7.24 -7.86
C GLN A 90 -2.27 6.48 -6.58
N MET A 91 -1.53 6.73 -5.51
CA MET A 91 -1.78 6.11 -4.20
C MET A 91 -3.10 6.59 -3.60
N LYS A 92 -3.33 7.90 -3.50
CA LYS A 92 -4.55 8.47 -2.90
C LYS A 92 -5.80 8.13 -3.72
N GLY A 93 -5.67 7.98 -5.04
CA GLY A 93 -6.76 7.60 -5.95
C GLY A 93 -7.33 6.20 -5.70
N ARG A 94 -6.69 5.39 -4.85
CA ARG A 94 -7.22 4.10 -4.37
C ARG A 94 -8.19 4.26 -3.20
N ALA A 95 -8.29 5.45 -2.60
CA ALA A 95 -9.22 5.70 -1.51
C ALA A 95 -10.66 5.86 -2.03
N GLY A 96 -11.57 5.13 -1.40
CA GLY A 96 -12.98 5.03 -1.79
C GLY A 96 -13.23 3.85 -2.72
N ARG A 97 -14.28 3.08 -2.45
CA ARG A 97 -14.77 2.02 -3.34
C ARG A 97 -16.01 2.51 -4.08
N PRO A 98 -15.92 2.79 -5.38
CA PRO A 98 -17.09 3.17 -6.18
C PRO A 98 -18.21 2.16 -5.98
N GLN A 99 -19.46 2.62 -5.86
CA GLN A 99 -20.66 1.80 -5.61
C GLN A 99 -20.81 1.18 -4.21
N PHE A 100 -19.76 1.14 -3.39
CA PHE A 100 -19.82 0.58 -2.03
C PHE A 100 -19.73 1.64 -0.95
N ASP A 101 -18.92 2.68 -1.16
CA ASP A 101 -18.71 3.76 -0.19
C ASP A 101 -19.20 5.09 -0.75
N THR A 102 -19.78 5.92 0.12
CA THR A 102 -20.16 7.32 -0.21
C THR A 102 -18.97 8.27 -0.18
N GLU A 103 -17.88 7.88 0.49
CA GLU A 103 -16.66 8.65 0.63
C GLU A 103 -15.44 7.73 0.72
N GLY A 104 -14.25 8.26 0.40
CA GLY A 104 -12.96 7.62 0.60
C GLY A 104 -12.07 8.48 1.50
N VAL A 105 -11.25 7.85 2.34
CA VAL A 105 -10.30 8.58 3.20
C VAL A 105 -8.88 8.31 2.73
N ALA A 106 -8.12 9.35 2.45
CA ALA A 106 -6.68 9.27 2.23
C ALA A 106 -5.94 9.99 3.36
N VAL A 107 -5.10 9.28 4.10
CA VAL A 107 -4.25 9.83 5.16
C VAL A 107 -2.80 9.83 4.67
N ILE A 108 -2.19 11.01 4.61
CA ILE A 108 -0.78 11.17 4.25
C ILE A 108 -0.01 11.48 5.52
N MET A 109 0.88 10.56 5.92
CA MET A 109 1.77 10.75 7.05
C MET A 109 3.12 11.22 6.52
N THR A 110 3.51 12.44 6.87
CA THR A 110 4.76 13.05 6.41
C THR A 110 5.51 13.73 7.56
N SER A 111 6.74 14.17 7.30
CA SER A 111 7.51 14.96 8.25
C SER A 111 6.84 16.34 8.45
N GLN A 112 7.08 16.97 9.60
CA GLN A 112 6.52 18.30 9.86
C GLN A 112 7.05 19.35 8.88
N ALA A 113 8.25 19.15 8.32
CA ALA A 113 8.85 20.07 7.34
C ALA A 113 8.17 19.99 5.98
N ASP A 114 7.64 18.82 5.62
CA ASP A 114 7.01 18.55 4.32
C ASP A 114 5.48 18.68 4.37
N LYS A 115 4.94 19.09 5.53
CA LYS A 115 3.52 19.31 5.71
C LYS A 115 3.13 20.65 5.06
N VAL A 116 2.36 20.57 3.97
CA VAL A 116 1.74 21.71 3.29
C VAL A 116 0.64 22.34 4.15
#